data_AF-A0A1B6FQ10-F1
#
_entry.id   AF-A0A1B6FQ10-F1
#
_cell.length_a   1.000
_cell.length_b   1.000
_cell.length_c   1.000
_cell.angle_alpha   90.00
_cell.angle_beta   90.00
_cell.angle_gamma   90.00
#
_symmetry.space_group_name_H-M   'P 1'
#
loop_
_entity.id
_entity.type
_entity.pdbx_description
1 polymer ?
#
loop_
_entity_poly.entity_id
_entity_poly.type
_entity_poly.pdbx_seq_one_letter_code
_entity_poly.pdbx_strand_id
1 'polypeptide(L)'
;PSQALGEIGFTMRHLDLSYNFIDRVDSTMFYETQFLTSLNLCHNKINILPDNVFTSLGSLLRLDLCRNPLTANFKELLHYIPKLRYLNLAQTGMKSSPPLPL
;
A
#
# COMPACT_ATOMS: atom_id res chain seq x y z
N PRO A 1 -8.11 -10.81 -4.95
CA PRO A 1 -8.61 -10.35 -3.63
C PRO A 1 -9.80 -9.36 -3.70
N SER A 2 -9.91 -8.56 -4.77
CA SER A 2 -10.92 -7.49 -4.88
C SER A 2 -12.36 -7.95 -4.59
N GLN A 3 -12.83 -9.03 -5.23
CA GLN A 3 -14.18 -9.57 -4.94
C GLN A 3 -14.33 -10.11 -3.52
N ALA A 4 -13.30 -10.77 -2.97
CA ALA A 4 -13.35 -11.35 -1.63
C ALA A 4 -13.42 -10.30 -0.52
N LEU A 5 -12.96 -9.08 -0.80
CA LEU A 5 -13.00 -7.97 0.16
C LEU A 5 -14.24 -7.09 -0.01
N GLY A 6 -15.07 -7.28 -1.03
CA GLY A 6 -16.22 -6.40 -1.32
C GLY A 6 -17.24 -6.33 -0.18
N GLU A 7 -17.60 -7.47 0.41
CA GLU A 7 -18.66 -7.52 1.44
C GLU A 7 -18.24 -6.87 2.77
N ILE A 8 -16.95 -6.92 3.09
CA ILE A 8 -16.40 -6.40 4.35
C ILE A 8 -15.56 -5.13 4.17
N GLY A 9 -15.28 -4.73 2.93
CA GLY A 9 -14.35 -3.65 2.60
C GLY A 9 -14.82 -2.29 3.10
N PHE A 10 -16.15 -2.09 3.14
CA PHE A 10 -16.76 -0.87 3.65
C PHE A 10 -16.60 -0.69 5.18
N THR A 11 -16.42 -1.78 5.93
CA THR A 11 -16.23 -1.74 7.39
C THR A 11 -14.78 -1.97 7.81
N MET A 12 -13.95 -2.53 6.92
CA MET A 12 -12.54 -2.78 7.20
C MET A 12 -11.77 -1.50 7.48
N ARG A 13 -10.95 -1.53 8.53
CA ARG A 13 -10.05 -0.44 8.93
C ARG A 13 -8.58 -0.85 8.90
N HIS A 14 -8.32 -2.12 9.20
CA HIS A 14 -6.98 -2.68 9.29
C HIS A 14 -6.91 -3.91 8.40
N LEU A 15 -5.92 -3.96 7.51
CA LEU A 15 -5.62 -5.12 6.68
C LEU A 15 -4.14 -5.45 6.84
N ASP A 16 -3.87 -6.64 7.37
CA ASP A 16 -2.53 -7.19 7.47
C ASP A 16 -2.39 -8.37 6.52
N LEU A 17 -1.52 -8.20 5.52
CA LEU A 17 -1.14 -9.20 4.54
C LEU A 17 0.38 -9.44 4.59
N SER A 18 1.03 -9.10 5.71
CA SER A 18 2.46 -9.29 5.87
C SER A 18 2.85 -10.77 5.93
N TYR A 19 4.12 -11.06 5.62
CA TYR A 19 4.67 -12.42 5.61
C TYR A 19 3.95 -13.39 4.66
N ASN A 20 3.53 -12.87 3.51
CA ASN A 20 2.96 -13.68 2.44
C ASN A 20 3.92 -13.74 1.24
N PHE A 21 3.46 -14.36 0.15
CA PHE A 21 4.21 -14.48 -1.10
C PHE A 21 3.64 -13.58 -2.20
N ILE A 22 3.05 -12.43 -1.84
CA ILE A 22 2.44 -11.51 -2.80
C ILE A 22 3.56 -10.92 -3.66
N ASP A 23 3.54 -11.18 -4.96
CA ASP A 23 4.51 -10.67 -5.93
C ASP A 23 3.91 -9.62 -6.87
N ARG A 24 2.59 -9.64 -7.04
CA ARG A 24 1.82 -8.74 -7.89
C ARG A 24 0.69 -8.09 -7.11
N VAL A 25 0.57 -6.78 -7.29
CA VAL A 25 -0.53 -5.96 -6.79
C VAL A 25 -1.03 -5.15 -7.98
N ASP A 26 -2.32 -5.29 -8.30
CA ASP A 26 -2.97 -4.52 -9.36
C ASP A 26 -3.75 -3.33 -8.79
N SER A 27 -4.17 -2.42 -9.66
CA SER A 27 -4.87 -1.19 -9.28
C SER A 27 -6.26 -1.40 -8.66
N THR A 28 -6.81 -2.61 -8.76
CA THR A 28 -8.15 -2.94 -8.26
C THR A 28 -8.11 -3.64 -6.91
N MET A 29 -6.94 -4.09 -6.45
CA MET A 29 -6.78 -4.92 -5.25
C MET A 29 -7.41 -4.29 -3.99
N PHE A 30 -7.37 -2.96 -3.87
CA PHE A 30 -7.86 -2.21 -2.70
C PHE A 30 -9.08 -1.31 -3.02
N TYR A 31 -9.73 -1.52 -4.16
CA TYR A 31 -10.80 -0.64 -4.64
C TYR A 31 -12.00 -0.59 -3.68
N GLU A 32 -12.34 -1.73 -3.09
CA GLU A 32 -13.47 -1.91 -2.16
C GLU A 32 -13.12 -1.58 -0.69
N THR A 33 -11.85 -1.27 -0.38
CA THR A 33 -11.38 -1.02 1.01
C THR A 33 -11.18 0.47 1.29
N GLN A 34 -12.15 1.30 0.92
CA GLN A 34 -12.01 2.77 0.93
C GLN A 34 -11.82 3.39 2.33
N PHE A 35 -12.24 2.66 3.36
CA PHE A 35 -12.16 3.10 4.75
C PHE A 35 -10.93 2.56 5.49
N LEU A 36 -10.01 1.90 4.78
CA LEU A 36 -8.79 1.39 5.38
C LEU A 36 -7.97 2.55 5.96
N THR A 37 -7.53 2.38 7.21
CA THR A 37 -6.64 3.32 7.91
C THR A 37 -5.24 2.76 8.10
N SER A 38 -5.07 1.44 8.04
CA SER A 38 -3.78 0.76 8.16
C SER A 38 -3.67 -0.40 7.18
N LEU A 39 -2.63 -0.37 6.35
CA LEU A 39 -2.26 -1.43 5.42
C LEU A 39 -0.86 -1.94 5.75
N ASN A 40 -0.73 -3.25 5.98
CA ASN A 40 0.56 -3.90 6.16
C ASN A 40 0.80 -4.93 5.04
N LEU A 41 1.79 -4.67 4.20
CA LEU A 41 2.26 -5.52 3.11
C LEU A 41 3.73 -5.93 3.32
N CYS A 42 4.29 -5.70 4.50
CA CYS A 42 5.70 -5.99 4.76
C CYS A 42 6.03 -7.48 4.60
N HIS A 43 7.28 -7.81 4.27
CA HIS A 43 7.71 -9.19 4.05
C HIS A 43 6.90 -9.91 2.97
N ASN A 44 6.80 -9.32 1.79
CA ASN A 44 6.25 -9.96 0.61
C ASN A 44 7.32 -9.98 -0.52
N LYS A 45 6.90 -10.24 -1.76
CA LYS A 45 7.77 -10.29 -2.94
C LYS A 45 7.42 -9.19 -3.95
N ILE A 46 6.81 -8.10 -3.48
CA ILE A 46 6.31 -7.04 -4.35
C ILE A 46 7.49 -6.28 -4.93
N ASN A 47 7.66 -6.37 -6.25
CA ASN A 47 8.71 -5.65 -6.97
C ASN A 47 8.19 -4.34 -7.55
N ILE A 48 6.97 -4.33 -8.07
CA ILE A 48 6.40 -3.15 -8.75
C ILE A 48 5.06 -2.82 -8.10
N LEU A 49 4.88 -1.56 -7.73
CA LEU A 49 3.59 -0.99 -7.35
C LEU A 49 3.09 -0.08 -8.48
N PRO A 50 1.91 -0.35 -9.07
CA PRO A 50 1.29 0.54 -10.04
C PRO A 50 0.97 1.90 -9.42
N ASP A 51 1.19 2.99 -10.14
CA ASP A 51 1.00 4.37 -9.65
C ASP A 51 -0.41 4.65 -9.09
N ASN A 52 -1.41 3.90 -9.55
CA ASN A 52 -2.82 4.04 -9.17
C ASN A 52 -3.30 3.03 -8.11
N VAL A 53 -2.42 2.20 -7.53
CA VAL A 53 -2.79 1.12 -6.60
C VAL A 53 -3.45 1.60 -5.30
N PHE A 54 -3.16 2.84 -4.89
CA PHE A 54 -3.71 3.42 -3.66
C PHE A 54 -4.79 4.48 -3.90
N THR A 55 -5.31 4.60 -5.13
CA THR A 55 -6.34 5.60 -5.51
C THR A 55 -7.57 5.59 -4.62
N SER A 56 -8.02 4.41 -4.16
CA SER A 56 -9.19 4.28 -3.27
C SER A 56 -8.86 4.44 -1.78
N LEU A 57 -7.59 4.59 -1.40
CA LEU A 57 -7.14 4.56 0.01
C LEU A 57 -7.03 5.96 0.64
N GLY A 58 -7.91 6.90 0.29
CA GLY A 58 -7.85 8.29 0.77
C GLY A 58 -7.97 8.48 2.31
N SER A 59 -8.34 7.43 3.05
CA SER A 59 -8.40 7.42 4.52
C SER A 59 -7.16 6.81 5.19
N LEU A 60 -6.18 6.35 4.41
CA LEU A 60 -5.03 5.61 4.92
C LEU A 60 -4.11 6.50 5.78
N LEU A 61 -3.78 6.02 6.97
CA LEU A 61 -2.92 6.70 7.94
C LEU A 61 -1.57 5.99 8.11
N ARG A 62 -1.54 4.67 7.93
CA ARG A 62 -0.37 3.83 8.09
C ARG A 62 -0.21 2.90 6.89
N LEU A 63 0.97 2.94 6.28
CA LEU A 63 1.38 2.05 5.20
C LEU A 63 2.72 1.41 5.56
N ASP A 64 2.74 0.08 5.62
CA ASP A 64 3.95 -0.69 5.80
C ASP A 64 4.25 -1.52 4.55
N LEU A 65 5.39 -1.23 3.94
CA LEU A 65 5.89 -1.86 2.71
C LEU A 65 7.28 -2.48 2.93
N CYS A 66 7.73 -2.60 4.19
CA CYS A 66 9.10 -3.05 4.47
C CYS A 66 9.42 -4.41 3.86
N ARG A 67 10.70 -4.65 3.59
CA ARG A 67 11.20 -5.96 3.14
C ARG A 67 10.44 -6.51 1.92
N ASN A 68 10.23 -5.64 0.95
CA ASN A 68 9.82 -5.98 -0.40
C ASN A 68 10.87 -5.42 -1.36
N PRO A 69 11.24 -6.10 -2.45
CA PRO A 69 12.22 -5.61 -3.43
C PRO A 69 11.64 -4.49 -4.32
N LEU A 70 11.13 -3.42 -3.71
CA LEU A 70 10.26 -2.43 -4.35
C LEU A 70 11.00 -1.46 -5.27
N THR A 71 10.46 -1.31 -6.46
CA THR A 71 10.68 -0.21 -7.39
C THR A 71 9.34 0.48 -7.63
N ALA A 72 9.23 1.76 -7.27
CA ALA A 72 7.95 2.48 -7.34
C ALA A 72 8.14 3.99 -7.51
N ASN A 73 7.16 4.63 -8.16
CA ASN A 73 7.05 6.07 -8.23
C ASN A 73 6.32 6.61 -6.99
N PHE A 74 7.04 6.74 -5.88
CA PHE A 74 6.48 7.17 -4.61
C PHE A 74 5.82 8.56 -4.66
N LYS A 75 6.24 9.45 -5.56
CA LYS A 75 5.61 10.77 -5.70
C LYS A 75 4.13 10.63 -6.09
N GLU A 76 3.85 9.81 -7.11
CA GLU A 76 2.48 9.56 -7.59
C GLU A 76 1.69 8.70 -6.62
N LEU A 77 2.30 7.65 -6.06
CA LEU A 77 1.63 6.78 -5.08
C LEU A 77 1.15 7.54 -3.84
N LEU A 78 2.00 8.41 -3.29
CA LEU A 78 1.70 9.15 -2.07
C LEU A 78 0.68 10.28 -2.30
N HIS A 79 0.53 10.75 -3.55
CA HIS A 79 -0.50 11.74 -3.91
C HIS A 79 -1.92 11.24 -3.57
N TYR A 80 -2.18 9.95 -3.74
CA TYR A 80 -3.50 9.36 -3.48
C TYR A 80 -3.80 9.08 -2.00
N ILE A 81 -2.81 9.18 -1.12
CA ILE A 81 -2.96 8.92 0.32
C ILE A 81 -2.55 10.14 1.16
N PRO A 82 -3.23 11.29 0.99
CA PRO A 82 -2.81 12.57 1.58
C PRO A 82 -2.89 12.61 3.11
N LYS A 83 -3.56 11.65 3.74
CA LYS A 83 -3.67 11.54 5.21
C LYS A 83 -2.59 10.67 5.84
N LEU A 84 -1.65 10.16 5.06
CA LEU A 84 -0.62 9.25 5.55
C LEU A 84 0.24 9.92 6.64
N ARG A 85 0.38 9.25 7.77
CA ARG A 85 1.17 9.72 8.93
C ARG A 85 2.35 8.81 9.24
N TYR A 86 2.26 7.56 8.82
CA TYR A 86 3.31 6.57 9.01
C TYR A 86 3.58 5.84 7.69
N LEU A 87 4.84 5.86 7.27
CA LEU A 87 5.32 5.17 6.10
C LEU A 87 6.57 4.38 6.47
N ASN A 88 6.52 3.05 6.33
CA ASN A 88 7.68 2.19 6.54
C ASN A 88 8.16 1.61 5.21
N LEU A 89 9.39 1.98 4.87
CA LEU A 89 10.09 1.54 3.67
C LEU A 89 11.45 0.91 4.01
N ALA A 90 11.60 0.40 5.23
CA ALA A 90 12.84 -0.26 5.63
C ALA A 90 13.11 -1.49 4.74
N GLN A 91 14.37 -1.66 4.36
CA GLN A 91 14.84 -2.83 3.61
C GLN A 91 14.09 -3.06 2.29
N THR A 92 13.68 -1.99 1.60
CA THR A 92 13.06 -2.09 0.26
C THR A 92 14.05 -2.06 -0.89
N GLY A 93 15.35 -2.04 -0.60
CA GLY A 93 16.41 -1.91 -1.61
C GLY A 93 16.63 -0.47 -2.09
N MET A 94 15.86 0.50 -1.60
CA MET A 94 16.06 1.91 -1.91
C MET A 94 17.40 2.43 -1.39
N LYS A 95 18.11 3.16 -2.25
CA LYS A 95 19.39 3.80 -1.92
C LYS A 95 19.23 5.19 -1.32
N SER A 96 18.08 5.82 -1.54
CA SER A 96 17.74 7.17 -1.07
C SER A 96 16.28 7.23 -0.67
N SER A 97 15.92 8.17 0.20
CA SER A 97 14.53 8.43 0.54
C SER A 97 13.75 8.87 -0.70
N PRO A 98 12.51 8.40 -0.90
CA PRO A 98 11.66 8.90 -1.97
C PRO A 98 11.27 10.36 -1.71
N PRO A 99 10.96 11.12 -2.77
CA PRO A 99 10.36 12.43 -2.63
C PRO A 99 8.99 12.27 -1.95
N LEU A 100 8.86 12.82 -0.75
CA LEU A 100 7.60 12.90 -0.02
C LEU A 100 6.90 14.20 -0.41
N PRO A 101 5.57 14.19 -0.66
CA PRO A 101 4.81 15.42 -0.75
C PRO A 101 4.89 16.12 0.63
N LEU A 102 5.62 17.23 0.70
CA LEU A 102 5.67 18.13 1.86
C LEU A 102 4.39 18.99 1.91
#